data_AF-A0A926H4R8-F1
#
_entry.id   AF-A0A926H4R8-F1
#
_cell.length_a   1.000
_cell.length_b   1.000
_cell.length_c   1.000
_cell.angle_alpha   90.00
_cell.angle_beta   90.00
_cell.angle_gamma   90.00
#
_symmetry.space_group_name_H-M   'P 1'
#
loop_
_entity.id
_entity.type
_entity.pdbx_description
1 polymer ?
#
loop_
_entity_poly.entity_id
_entity_poly.type
_entity_poly.pdbx_seq_one_letter_code
_entity_poly.pdbx_strand_id
1 'polypeptide(L)' 'MATGELTQIRLVHSSDSGLDQTALRAVSNMPRWYPAHREGMAVSCLYELPITFRFD' A
#
# COMPACT_ATOMS: atom_id res chain seq x y z
N MET A 1 -15.98 -2.53 10.32
CA MET A 1 -15.93 -3.04 8.93
C MET A 1 -14.78 -2.35 8.24
N ALA A 2 -14.00 -3.06 7.43
CA ALA A 2 -12.90 -2.41 6.71
C ALA A 2 -13.43 -1.42 5.66
N THR A 3 -12.88 -0.21 5.63
CA THR A 3 -13.31 0.90 4.79
C THR A 3 -12.57 0.98 3.46
N GLY A 4 -11.50 0.20 3.29
CA GLY A 4 -10.60 0.31 2.14
C GLY A 4 -9.53 1.39 2.28
N GLU A 5 -9.43 2.03 3.44
CA GLU A 5 -8.37 3.01 3.71
C GLU A 5 -7.04 2.32 3.98
N LEU A 6 -5.98 2.88 3.41
CA LEU A 6 -4.61 2.42 3.64
C LEU A 6 -4.10 3.01 4.95
N THR A 7 -3.73 2.14 5.88
CA THR A 7 -3.19 2.52 7.19
C THR A 7 -1.89 1.78 7.47
N GLN A 8 -1.05 2.32 8.35
CA GLN A 8 0.22 1.69 8.74
C GLN A 8 1.16 1.41 7.56
N ILE A 9 1.21 2.33 6.60
CA ILE A 9 2.09 2.25 5.43
C ILE A 9 3.54 2.28 5.92
N ARG A 10 4.31 1.24 5.59
CA ARG A 10 5.71 1.12 5.95
C ARG A 10 6.52 0.55 4.80
N LEU A 11 7.80 0.89 4.76
CA LEU A 11 8.74 0.27 3.84
C LEU A 11 9.16 -1.11 4.39
N VAL A 12 9.03 -2.16 3.57
CA VAL A 12 9.52 -3.51 3.91
C VAL A 12 10.91 -3.74 3.34
N HIS A 13 11.16 -3.24 2.13
CA HIS A 13 12.45 -3.29 1.45
C HIS A 13 12.84 -1.89 0.98
N SER A 14 14.00 -1.41 1.44
CA SER A 14 14.60 -0.14 1.02
C SER A 14 15.60 -0.39 -0.09
N SER A 15 15.54 0.43 -1.14
CA SER A 15 16.52 0.40 -2.23
C SER A 15 17.28 1.70 -2.31
N ASP A 16 16.58 2.83 -2.35
CA ASP A 16 17.16 4.16 -2.44
C ASP A 16 16.27 5.18 -1.71
N SER A 17 16.88 6.03 -0.90
CA SER A 17 16.15 6.97 -0.03
C SER A 17 15.22 7.94 -0.78
N GLY A 18 15.58 8.35 -2.01
CA GLY A 18 14.76 9.26 -2.83
C GLY A 18 13.56 8.55 -3.46
N LEU A 19 13.77 7.32 -3.93
CA LEU A 19 12.70 6.48 -4.46
C LEU A 19 11.73 6.02 -3.36
N ASP A 20 12.26 5.69 -2.18
CA ASP A 20 11.48 5.28 -1.01
C ASP A 20 10.50 6.37 -0.57
N GLN A 21 10.94 7.63 -0.50
CA GLN A 21 10.07 8.76 -0.17
C GLN A 21 8.95 8.93 -1.20
N THR A 22 9.28 8.75 -2.47
CA THR A 22 8.33 8.84 -3.58
C THR A 22 7.31 7.70 -3.53
N ALA A 23 7.76 6.47 -3.25
CA ALA A 23 6.91 5.30 -3.07
C ALA A 23 5.92 5.50 -1.90
N LEU A 24 6.41 5.92 -0.73
CA LEU A 24 5.57 6.17 0.44
C LEU A 24 4.51 7.24 0.15
N ARG A 25 4.91 8.33 -0.53
CA ARG A 25 3.98 9.39 -0.94
C ARG A 25 2.96 8.89 -1.95
N ALA A 26 3.36 8.09 -2.93
CA ALA A 26 2.46 7.54 -3.93
C ALA A 26 1.38 6.67 -3.27
N VAL A 27 1.79 5.74 -2.39
CA VAL A 27 0.87 4.86 -1.66
C VAL A 27 -0.05 5.65 -0.74
N SER A 28 0.45 6.68 -0.07
CA SER A 28 -0.36 7.51 0.83
C SER A 28 -1.43 8.35 0.11
N ASN A 29 -1.23 8.64 -1.18
CA ASN A 29 -2.18 9.40 -2.01
C ASN A 29 -3.10 8.49 -2.84
N MET A 30 -3.02 7.17 -2.67
CA MET A 30 -3.91 6.27 -3.39
C MET A 30 -5.36 6.45 -2.91
N PRO A 31 -6.35 6.25 -3.81
CA PRO A 31 -7.74 6.22 -3.40
C PRO A 31 -8.01 5.05 -2.46
N ARG A 32 -9.19 5.01 -1.86
CA ARG A 32 -9.64 3.85 -1.09
C ARG A 32 -9.61 2.59 -1.96
N TRP A 33 -8.99 1.55 -1.44
CA TRP A 33 -8.93 0.23 -2.09
C TRP A 33 -10.20 -0.56 -1.79
N TYR A 34 -10.43 -1.61 -2.57
CA TYR A 34 -11.45 -2.58 -2.19
C TYR A 34 -10.97 -3.35 -0.95
N PRO A 35 -11.73 -3.35 0.15
CA PRO A 35 -11.35 -4.10 1.33
C PRO A 35 -11.32 -5.60 1.02
N ALA A 36 -10.48 -6.34 1.73
CA ALA A 36 -10.50 -7.79 1.66
C ALA A 36 -11.83 -8.31 2.21
N HIS A 37 -12.36 -9.37 1.61
CA HIS A 37 -13.59 -10.01 2.05
C HIS A 37 -13.30 -11.41 2.57
N ARG A 38 -13.75 -11.71 3.78
CA ARG A 38 -13.76 -13.06 4.35
C ARG A 38 -15.20 -13.41 4.70
N GLU A 39 -15.69 -14.49 4.10
CA GLU A 39 -17.06 -14.99 4.36
C GLU A 39 -18.15 -13.92 4.16
N GLY A 40 -17.98 -13.06 3.15
CA GLY A 40 -18.91 -11.97 2.84
C GLY A 40 -18.75 -10.71 3.71
N MET A 41 -17.80 -10.70 4.65
CA MET A 41 -17.54 -9.55 5.52
C MET A 41 -16.25 -8.82 5.13
N ALA A 42 -16.29 -7.50 5.09
CA ALA A 42 -15.12 -6.65 4.84
C ALA A 42 -14.17 -6.64 6.05
N VAL A 43 -12.96 -7.17 5.86
CA VAL A 43 -11.93 -7.34 6.88
C VAL A 43 -10.66 -6.53 6.59
N SER A 44 -9.97 -6.13 7.65
CA SER A 44 -8.63 -5.53 7.56
C SER A 44 -7.62 -6.63 7.24
N CYS A 45 -6.71 -6.38 6.31
CA CYS A 45 -5.64 -7.30 5.94
C CYS A 45 -4.33 -6.54 5.73
N LEU A 46 -3.22 -7.20 6.06
CA LEU A 46 -1.88 -6.74 5.71
C LEU A 46 -1.62 -7.11 4.25
N TYR A 47 -1.10 -6.16 3.48
CA TYR A 47 -0.74 -6.37 2.08
C TYR A 47 0.65 -5.79 1.79
N GLU A 48 1.48 -6.57 1.09
CA GLU A 48 2.79 -6.15 0.61
C GLU A 48 2.69 -5.79 -0.86
N LEU A 49 2.86 -4.50 -1.17
CA LEU A 49 2.79 -3.99 -2.54
C LEU A 49 4.21 -3.93 -3.14
N PRO A 50 4.54 -4.77 -4.14
CA PRO A 50 5.81 -4.65 -4.83
C PRO A 50 5.80 -3.42 -5.76
N ILE A 51 6.79 -2.53 -5.59
CA ILE A 51 6.97 -1.33 -6.42
C ILE A 51 8.29 -1.48 -7.17
N THR A 52 8.23 -1.41 -8.50
CA THR A 52 9.42 -1.49 -9.37
C THR A 52 9.57 -0.19 -10.13
N PHE A 53 10.72 0.45 -9.98
CA PHE A 53 11.08 1.64 -10.75
C PHE A 53 11.75 1.24 -12.05
N ARG A 54 11.36 1.89 -13.15
CA ARG A 54 12.02 1.76 -14.45
C ARG A 54 12.51 3.15 -14.86
N PHE A 55 13.77 3.20 -15.27
CA PHE A 55 14.37 4.37 -15.91
C PHE A 55 14.49 4.02 -17.39
N ASP A 56 14.01 4.90 -18.25
CA ASP A 56 14.26 4.84 -19.70
C ASP A 56 15.63 5.46 -20.02
#